data_AF-A0A3Q3GZ12-F1
#
_entry.id   AF-A0A3Q3GZ12-F1
#
_cell.length_a   1.000
_cell.length_b   1.000
_cell.length_c   1.000
_cell.angle_alpha   90.00
_cell.angle_beta   90.00
_cell.angle_gamma   90.00
#
_symmetry.space_group_name_H-M   'P 1'
#
loop_
_entity.id
_entity.type
_entity.pdbx_description
1 polymer ?
#
loop_
_entity_poly.entity_id
_entity_poly.type
_entity_poly.pdbx_seq_one_letter_code
_entity_poly.pdbx_strand_id
1 'polypeptide(L)'
;SMAGTLQLSWLLLILIFLVGLQGELRDAAEKRSKRDVSNDQPRMLSDNGHLVFTTGDNKEIRFQTSSSGRIKVDDEDLTQLLSQIKSNKDEIEDLKSHGGGVPPEVTNKLNQLDTRTVQKVSCSSNPCQNGATCLNLLNSYHCVCPSNWAVSSILKFGVS
;
A
#
# COMPACT_ATOMS: atom_id res chain seq x y z
N SER A 1 -65.15 12.08 -77.44
CA SER A 1 -63.82 12.08 -76.81
C SER A 1 -63.92 11.74 -75.32
N MET A 2 -63.96 10.45 -74.97
CA MET A 2 -63.96 9.99 -73.55
C MET A 2 -63.14 8.70 -73.31
N ALA A 3 -62.49 8.15 -74.35
CA ALA A 3 -61.65 6.97 -74.22
C ALA A 3 -60.23 7.26 -73.72
N GLY A 4 -59.70 8.47 -73.99
CA GLY A 4 -58.34 8.84 -73.59
C GLY A 4 -58.15 9.12 -72.09
N THR A 5 -59.21 9.52 -71.38
CA THR A 5 -59.15 9.87 -69.96
C THR A 5 -59.09 8.65 -69.05
N LEU A 6 -59.76 7.55 -69.42
CA LEU A 6 -59.63 6.27 -68.70
C LEU A 6 -58.22 5.70 -68.85
N GLN A 7 -57.62 5.82 -70.03
CA GLN A 7 -56.31 5.24 -70.33
C GLN A 7 -55.18 5.93 -69.53
N LEU A 8 -55.25 7.26 -69.37
CA LEU A 8 -54.36 8.04 -68.52
C LEU A 8 -54.53 7.72 -67.03
N SER A 9 -55.77 7.46 -66.58
CA SER A 9 -56.05 7.09 -65.18
C SER A 9 -55.45 5.74 -64.81
N TRP A 10 -55.51 4.75 -65.71
CA TRP A 10 -54.91 3.44 -65.49
C TRP A 10 -53.39 3.49 -65.48
N LEU A 11 -52.77 4.29 -66.37
CA LEU A 11 -51.32 4.50 -66.35
C LEU A 11 -50.85 5.16 -65.05
N LEU A 12 -51.63 6.11 -64.51
CA LEU A 12 -51.33 6.75 -63.24
C LEU A 12 -51.43 5.75 -62.06
N LEU A 13 -52.46 4.90 -62.05
CA LEU A 13 -52.62 3.85 -61.04
C LEU A 13 -51.49 2.81 -61.11
N ILE A 14 -51.07 2.42 -62.32
CA ILE A 14 -49.93 1.50 -62.53
C ILE A 14 -48.63 2.17 -62.05
N LEU A 15 -48.41 3.45 -62.32
CA LEU A 15 -47.26 4.19 -61.82
C LEU A 15 -47.27 4.28 -60.28
N ILE A 16 -48.41 4.54 -59.66
CA ILE A 16 -48.54 4.55 -58.19
C ILE A 16 -48.28 3.16 -57.61
N PHE A 17 -48.73 2.10 -58.28
CA PHE A 17 -48.48 0.72 -57.86
C PHE A 17 -47.00 0.33 -58.01
N LEU A 18 -46.33 0.77 -59.09
CA LEU A 18 -44.90 0.55 -59.32
C LEU A 18 -44.03 1.35 -58.35
N VAL A 19 -44.41 2.60 -58.03
CA VAL A 19 -43.75 3.43 -57.01
C VAL A 19 -44.01 2.87 -55.60
N GLY A 20 -45.22 2.33 -55.35
CA GLY A 20 -45.59 1.68 -54.09
C GLY A 20 -44.91 0.34 -53.86
N LEU A 21 -44.69 -0.47 -54.91
CA LEU A 21 -43.90 -1.71 -54.83
C LEU A 21 -42.40 -1.46 -54.60
N GLN A 22 -41.90 -0.27 -54.98
CA GLN A 22 -40.54 0.16 -54.66
C GLN A 22 -40.37 0.61 -53.20
N GLY A 23 -41.48 0.70 -52.44
CA GLY A 23 -41.52 1.19 -51.06
C GLY A 23 -41.14 0.16 -49.98
N GLU A 24 -40.99 -1.13 -50.30
CA GLU A 24 -40.81 -2.20 -49.30
C GLU A 24 -39.79 -3.27 -49.76
N LEU A 25 -38.58 -2.84 -50.15
CA LEU A 25 -37.39 -3.68 -50.01
C LEU A 25 -36.12 -2.84 -49.87
N ARG A 26 -36.20 -1.78 -49.06
CA ARG A 26 -35.03 -1.34 -48.32
C ARG A 26 -35.18 -1.99 -46.96
N ASP A 27 -34.71 -3.22 -46.86
CA ASP A 27 -33.95 -3.63 -45.69
C ASP A 27 -32.76 -2.65 -45.59
N ALA A 28 -33.06 -1.45 -45.09
CA ALA A 28 -32.16 -0.76 -44.23
C ALA A 28 -32.05 -1.65 -43.01
N ALA A 29 -31.26 -2.72 -43.14
CA ALA A 29 -30.23 -2.94 -42.14
C ALA A 29 -29.55 -1.57 -42.03
N GLU A 30 -30.06 -0.77 -41.09
CA GLU A 30 -29.34 0.30 -40.48
C GLU A 30 -28.15 -0.39 -39.83
N LYS A 31 -27.17 -0.73 -40.67
CA LYS A 31 -25.80 -0.90 -40.30
C LYS A 31 -25.43 0.52 -39.90
N ARG A 32 -25.85 0.88 -38.68
CA ARG A 32 -25.47 2.08 -37.97
C ARG A 32 -23.99 2.16 -38.25
N SER A 33 -23.61 3.11 -39.10
CA SER A 33 -22.23 3.31 -39.46
C SER A 33 -21.55 3.57 -38.13
N LYS A 34 -20.92 2.53 -37.59
CA LYS A 34 -20.18 2.60 -36.35
C LYS A 34 -19.02 3.48 -36.79
N ARG A 35 -19.16 4.79 -36.56
CA ARG A 35 -18.14 5.81 -36.85
C ARG A 35 -16.81 5.16 -36.55
N ASP A 36 -15.85 5.23 -37.47
CA ASP A 36 -14.52 4.69 -37.22
C ASP A 36 -14.02 5.22 -35.88
N VAL A 37 -14.05 4.33 -34.86
CA VAL A 37 -13.85 4.72 -33.48
C VAL A 37 -12.35 4.67 -33.28
N SER A 38 -11.66 5.77 -33.63
CA SER A 38 -10.23 5.94 -33.34
C SER A 38 -10.00 5.59 -31.88
N ASN A 39 -9.15 4.58 -31.63
CA ASN A 39 -8.93 4.01 -30.30
C ASN A 39 -8.21 5.00 -29.35
N ASP A 40 -7.68 6.08 -29.90
CA ASP A 40 -6.82 7.05 -29.23
C ASP A 40 -7.57 8.08 -28.36
N GLN A 41 -8.91 8.11 -28.42
CA GLN A 41 -9.73 9.06 -27.66
C GLN A 41 -10.29 8.45 -26.37
N PRO A 42 -10.46 9.26 -25.29
CA PRO A 42 -11.15 8.82 -24.09
C PRO A 42 -12.61 8.44 -24.37
N ARG A 43 -13.09 7.37 -23.77
CA ARG A 43 -14.45 6.84 -23.98
C ARG A 43 -14.97 6.08 -22.77
N MET A 44 -16.29 5.94 -22.74
CA MET A 44 -17.05 5.09 -21.84
C MET A 44 -17.75 4.02 -22.70
N LEU A 45 -17.54 2.75 -22.37
CA LEU A 45 -18.04 1.59 -23.10
C LEU A 45 -18.90 0.73 -22.16
N SER A 46 -19.88 0.04 -22.71
CA SER A 46 -20.56 -1.05 -22.02
C SER A 46 -20.03 -2.36 -22.57
N ASP A 47 -19.44 -3.19 -21.71
CA ASP A 47 -18.88 -4.49 -22.08
C ASP A 47 -19.21 -5.53 -21.00
N ASN A 48 -19.87 -6.62 -21.38
CA ASN A 48 -20.28 -7.71 -20.48
C ASN A 48 -21.01 -7.25 -19.19
N GLY A 49 -21.81 -6.18 -19.28
CA GLY A 49 -22.53 -5.62 -18.14
C GLY A 49 -21.72 -4.65 -17.27
N HIS A 50 -20.44 -4.43 -17.59
CA HIS A 50 -19.59 -3.45 -16.94
C HIS A 50 -19.58 -2.13 -17.72
N LEU A 51 -19.45 -1.02 -16.98
CA LEU A 51 -19.16 0.29 -17.55
C LEU A 51 -17.63 0.50 -17.54
N VAL A 52 -17.01 0.49 -18.71
CA VAL A 52 -15.55 0.56 -18.88
C VAL A 52 -15.13 1.92 -19.36
N PHE A 53 -14.20 2.55 -18.66
CA PHE A 53 -13.60 3.82 -19.03
C PHE A 53 -12.23 3.57 -19.64
N THR A 54 -11.98 4.03 -20.88
CA THR A 54 -10.67 3.90 -21.53
C THR A 54 -10.18 5.28 -21.94
N THR A 55 -8.91 5.60 -21.69
CA THR A 55 -8.35 6.94 -21.90
C THR A 55 -7.75 7.15 -23.29
N GLY A 56 -7.12 6.13 -23.89
CA GLY A 56 -6.26 6.31 -25.07
C GLY A 56 -4.86 6.82 -24.68
N ASP A 57 -3.93 6.84 -25.65
CA ASP A 57 -2.53 7.16 -25.40
C ASP A 57 -2.30 8.63 -25.00
N ASN A 58 -1.57 8.84 -23.91
CA ASN A 58 -1.25 10.17 -23.37
C ASN A 58 -2.50 11.04 -23.08
N LYS A 59 -3.62 10.41 -22.74
CA LYS A 59 -4.87 11.09 -22.33
C LYS A 59 -5.28 10.65 -20.93
N GLU A 60 -6.18 11.41 -20.33
CA GLU A 60 -6.73 11.15 -18.99
C GLU A 60 -8.25 11.32 -18.98
N ILE A 61 -8.90 10.67 -18.02
CA ILE A 61 -10.29 10.95 -17.65
C ILE A 61 -10.26 11.63 -16.29
N ARG A 62 -10.79 12.86 -16.25
CA ARG A 62 -10.72 13.72 -15.08
C ARG A 62 -12.11 13.89 -14.47
N PHE A 63 -12.23 13.51 -13.20
CA PHE A 63 -13.42 13.77 -12.40
C PHE A 63 -13.14 14.97 -11.50
N GLN A 64 -13.86 16.07 -11.73
CA GLN A 64 -13.79 17.27 -10.92
C GLN A 64 -15.13 17.48 -10.22
N THR A 65 -15.09 17.56 -8.89
CA THR A 65 -16.27 17.88 -8.09
C THR A 65 -16.30 19.36 -7.73
N SER A 66 -17.51 19.87 -7.45
CA SER A 66 -17.69 21.18 -6.83
C SER A 66 -17.28 21.14 -5.35
N SER A 67 -17.37 22.27 -4.63
CA SER A 67 -16.99 22.37 -3.22
C SER A 67 -17.73 21.42 -2.28
N SER A 68 -18.94 20.96 -2.65
CA SER A 68 -19.73 19.99 -1.90
C SER A 68 -19.83 18.61 -2.55
N GLY A 69 -19.32 18.45 -3.77
CA GLY A 69 -19.38 17.18 -4.50
C GLY A 69 -18.32 16.19 -4.00
N ARG A 70 -18.68 14.91 -4.00
CA ARG A 70 -17.82 13.80 -3.56
C ARG A 70 -17.76 12.71 -4.62
N ILE A 71 -16.64 12.01 -4.71
CA ILE A 71 -16.48 10.80 -5.53
C ILE A 71 -16.43 9.63 -4.57
N LYS A 72 -17.40 8.72 -4.71
CA LYS A 72 -17.47 7.48 -3.93
C LYS A 72 -17.13 6.27 -4.78
N VAL A 73 -16.47 5.30 -4.17
CA VAL A 73 -16.27 3.97 -4.74
C VAL A 73 -16.88 3.00 -3.74
N ASP A 74 -17.91 2.28 -4.17
CA ASP A 74 -18.84 1.57 -3.27
C ASP A 74 -19.42 2.53 -2.21
N ASP A 75 -19.29 2.19 -0.93
CA ASP A 75 -19.73 3.04 0.18
C ASP A 75 -18.66 4.02 0.69
N GLU A 76 -17.44 3.91 0.16
CA GLU A 76 -16.27 4.68 0.61
C GLU A 76 -16.12 6.00 -0.13
N ASP A 77 -15.53 6.98 0.55
CA ASP A 77 -15.25 8.28 -0.02
C ASP A 77 -13.78 8.42 -0.44
N LEU A 78 -13.55 8.67 -1.73
CA LEU A 78 -12.21 8.70 -2.29
C LEU A 78 -11.36 9.84 -1.71
N THR A 79 -11.95 10.98 -1.35
CA THR A 79 -11.24 12.10 -0.74
C THR A 79 -10.72 11.74 0.65
N GLN A 80 -11.51 10.99 1.42
CA GLN A 80 -11.12 10.50 2.74
C GLN A 80 -9.97 9.50 2.63
N LEU A 81 -10.05 8.57 1.69
CA LEU A 81 -9.01 7.57 1.46
C LEU A 81 -7.67 8.22 1.06
N LEU A 82 -7.70 9.17 0.12
CA LEU A 82 -6.50 9.90 -0.31
C LEU A 82 -5.87 10.71 0.82
N SER A 83 -6.69 11.31 1.69
CA SER A 83 -6.19 12.01 2.88
C SER A 83 -5.49 11.07 3.86
N GLN A 84 -6.05 9.87 4.09
CA GLN A 84 -5.44 8.88 4.96
C GLN A 84 -4.09 8.41 4.41
N ILE A 85 -4.01 8.14 3.11
CA ILE A 85 -2.76 7.72 2.45
C ILE A 85 -1.68 8.80 2.61
N LYS A 86 -2.05 10.08 2.47
CA LYS A 86 -1.13 11.20 2.67
C LYS A 86 -0.63 11.27 4.12
N SER A 87 -1.52 11.20 5.10
CA SER A 87 -1.14 11.20 6.52
C SER A 87 -0.18 10.05 6.85
N ASN A 88 -0.52 8.84 6.42
CA ASN A 88 0.30 7.66 6.66
C ASN A 88 1.69 7.79 6.01
N LYS A 89 1.78 8.42 4.83
CA LYS A 89 3.05 8.70 4.18
C LYS A 89 3.92 9.63 5.03
N ASP A 90 3.34 10.73 5.50
CA ASP A 90 4.05 11.74 6.29
C ASP A 90 4.54 11.14 7.62
N GLU A 91 3.72 10.32 8.28
CA GLU A 91 4.09 9.58 9.51
C GLU A 91 5.23 8.60 9.27
N ILE A 92 5.23 7.86 8.16
CA ILE A 92 6.32 6.94 7.82
C ILE A 92 7.63 7.70 7.55
N GLU A 93 7.57 8.89 6.94
CA GLU A 93 8.73 9.75 6.73
C GLU A 93 9.30 10.26 8.06
N ASP A 94 8.44 10.61 9.01
CA ASP A 94 8.85 10.99 10.37
C ASP A 94 9.50 9.82 11.12
N LEU A 95 8.90 8.63 11.09
CA LEU A 95 9.47 7.43 11.71
C LEU A 95 10.82 7.03 11.10
N LYS A 96 11.02 7.26 9.79
CA LYS A 96 12.33 7.01 9.17
C LYS A 96 13.39 8.01 9.62
N SER A 97 13.01 9.27 9.82
CA SER A 97 13.95 10.32 10.22
C SER A 97 14.26 10.28 11.72
N HIS A 98 13.28 9.97 12.58
CA HIS A 98 13.42 10.02 14.03
C HIS A 98 13.34 8.67 14.74
N GLY A 99 12.77 7.63 14.11
CA GLY A 99 12.54 6.32 14.74
C GLY A 99 13.73 5.36 14.71
N GLY A 100 14.86 5.73 14.07
CA GLY A 100 16.09 4.92 14.01
C GLY A 100 17.10 5.20 15.14
N GLY A 101 16.92 6.30 15.89
CA GLY A 101 17.83 6.68 16.96
C GLY A 101 17.41 6.08 18.30
N VAL A 102 18.29 5.30 18.93
CA VAL A 102 18.16 5.03 20.37
C VAL A 102 18.23 6.38 21.08
N PRO A 103 17.20 6.78 21.87
CA PRO A 103 17.21 8.05 22.56
C PRO A 103 18.53 8.22 23.33
N PRO A 104 19.14 9.42 23.33
CA PRO A 104 20.43 9.64 24.00
C PRO A 104 20.41 9.22 25.48
N GLU A 105 19.24 9.31 26.11
CA GLU A 105 18.98 8.82 27.48
C GLU A 105 19.17 7.30 27.63
N VAL A 106 18.69 6.51 26.67
CA VAL A 106 18.83 5.05 26.66
C VAL A 106 20.28 4.66 26.35
N THR A 107 20.93 5.36 25.42
CA THR A 107 22.36 5.20 25.12
C THR A 107 23.23 5.50 26.34
N ASN A 108 22.93 6.58 27.08
CA ASN A 108 23.63 6.95 28.30
C ASN A 108 23.46 5.89 29.41
N LYS A 109 22.26 5.31 29.54
CA LYS A 109 22.01 4.22 30.49
C LYS A 109 22.72 2.92 30.12
N LEU A 110 22.81 2.60 28.83
CA LEU A 110 23.55 1.42 28.37
C LEU A 110 25.06 1.55 28.65
N ASN A 111 25.64 2.72 28.42
CA ASN A 111 27.04 3.01 28.75
C ASN A 111 27.32 2.92 30.27
N GLN A 112 26.33 3.25 31.11
CA GLN A 112 26.41 3.06 32.57
C GLN A 112 26.25 1.61 33.02
N LEU A 113 25.57 0.74 32.25
CA LEU A 113 25.47 -0.67 32.58
C LEU A 113 26.75 -1.43 32.21
N ASP A 114 27.40 -1.05 31.10
CA ASP A 114 28.66 -1.66 30.67
C ASP A 114 29.81 -1.40 31.66
N THR A 115 29.73 -0.30 32.43
CA THR A 115 30.66 -0.01 33.53
C THR A 115 30.37 -0.78 34.82
N ARG A 116 29.15 -1.32 35.01
CA ARG A 116 28.77 -2.09 36.20
C ARG A 116 28.96 -3.60 36.06
N THR A 117 28.97 -4.13 34.83
CA THR A 117 29.19 -5.55 34.54
C THR A 117 30.67 -5.94 34.54
N VAL A 118 31.58 -4.96 34.53
CA VAL A 118 33.04 -5.17 34.67
C VAL A 118 33.49 -4.95 36.12
N GLN A 119 32.88 -5.66 37.06
CA GLN A 119 33.53 -5.92 38.36
C GLN A 119 34.57 -7.03 38.18
N LYS A 120 35.51 -6.80 37.27
CA LYS A 120 36.58 -7.72 36.87
C LYS A 120 37.90 -7.39 37.60
N VAL A 121 37.82 -6.90 38.83
CA VAL A 121 39.03 -6.47 39.56
C VAL A 121 39.34 -7.41 40.74
N SER A 122 38.36 -8.13 41.28
CA SER A 122 38.56 -8.87 42.54
C SER A 122 39.53 -10.06 42.43
N CYS A 123 39.52 -10.84 41.34
CA CYS A 123 40.50 -11.93 41.14
C CYS A 123 41.72 -11.54 40.31
N SER A 124 41.67 -10.41 39.58
CA SER A 124 42.79 -9.96 38.73
C SER A 124 44.04 -9.60 39.54
N SER A 125 43.88 -9.25 40.82
CA SER A 125 44.98 -8.97 41.76
C SER A 125 45.56 -10.24 42.42
N ASN A 126 45.08 -11.43 42.05
CA ASN A 126 45.48 -12.71 42.65
C ASN A 126 45.51 -12.71 44.20
N PRO A 127 44.39 -12.36 44.87
CA PRO A 127 44.37 -12.20 46.33
C PRO A 127 44.44 -13.54 47.10
N CYS A 128 44.19 -14.67 46.42
CA CYS A 128 44.20 -15.99 47.04
C CYS A 128 45.63 -16.52 47.18
N GLN A 129 46.03 -16.82 48.41
CA GLN A 129 47.33 -17.39 48.73
C GLN A 129 47.29 -18.92 48.71
N ASN A 130 48.44 -19.57 48.85
CA ASN A 130 48.50 -20.99 49.19
C ASN A 130 47.78 -21.89 48.16
N GLY A 131 47.93 -21.57 46.87
CA GLY A 131 47.34 -22.37 45.79
C GLY A 131 45.80 -22.45 45.80
N ALA A 132 45.12 -21.57 46.54
CA ALA A 132 43.66 -21.50 46.54
C ALA A 132 43.13 -20.93 45.22
N THR A 133 42.00 -21.45 44.76
CA THR A 133 41.35 -21.01 43.51
C THR A 133 40.48 -19.78 43.78
N CYS A 134 40.72 -18.68 43.05
CA CYS A 134 39.94 -17.45 43.17
C CYS A 134 38.67 -17.50 42.33
N LEU A 135 37.51 -17.26 42.97
CA LEU A 135 36.23 -17.08 42.30
C LEU A 135 35.84 -15.60 42.35
N ASN A 136 35.52 -15.03 41.20
CA ASN A 136 35.14 -13.63 41.09
C ASN A 136 33.65 -13.45 41.40
N LEU A 137 33.31 -12.55 42.32
CA LEU A 137 31.94 -12.24 42.73
C LEU A 137 31.63 -10.76 42.48
N LEU A 138 30.34 -10.41 42.53
CA LEU A 138 29.93 -9.01 42.46
C LEU A 138 30.56 -8.23 43.62
N ASN A 139 31.46 -7.29 43.32
CA ASN A 139 32.23 -6.45 44.25
C ASN A 139 33.10 -7.23 45.26
N SER A 140 33.40 -8.51 45.00
CA SER A 140 34.13 -9.35 45.96
C SER A 140 34.82 -10.53 45.29
N TYR A 141 35.59 -11.29 46.06
CA TYR A 141 36.19 -12.55 45.64
C TYR A 141 36.03 -13.61 46.73
N HIS A 142 36.06 -14.88 46.33
CA HIS A 142 36.04 -16.01 47.25
C HIS A 142 37.18 -16.97 46.93
N CYS A 143 37.99 -17.33 47.92
CA CYS A 143 39.09 -18.27 47.75
C CYS A 143 38.67 -19.69 48.16
N VAL A 144 38.81 -20.64 47.26
CA VAL A 144 38.55 -22.07 47.52
C VAL A 144 39.87 -22.77 47.79
N CYS A 145 40.09 -23.19 49.03
CA CYS A 145 41.29 -23.93 49.42
C CYS A 145 41.19 -25.42 49.04
N PRO A 146 42.29 -26.07 48.63
CA PRO A 146 42.32 -27.52 48.41
C PRO A 146 42.08 -28.29 49.72
N SER A 147 41.48 -29.48 49.60
CA SER A 147 40.98 -30.33 50.70
C SER A 147 42.00 -30.66 51.80
N ASN A 148 43.30 -30.52 51.54
CA ASN A 148 44.37 -30.77 52.50
C ASN A 148 44.63 -29.60 53.47
N TRP A 149 43.95 -28.45 53.29
CA TRP A 149 44.02 -27.29 54.17
C TRP A 149 42.76 -27.03 55.00
N ALA A 150 41.79 -27.96 54.95
CA ALA A 150 40.54 -27.86 55.69
C ALA A 150 40.72 -28.22 57.17
N VAL A 151 41.52 -27.44 57.90
CA VAL A 151 41.44 -27.37 59.36
C VAL A 151 41.63 -25.93 59.81
N SER A 152 40.49 -25.32 60.17
CA SER A 152 40.38 -24.05 60.87
C SER A 152 40.88 -22.81 60.14
N SER A 153 39.97 -22.16 59.41
CA SER A 153 39.70 -20.71 59.53
C SER A 153 38.53 -20.34 58.64
N ILE A 154 37.40 -20.00 59.25
CA ILE A 154 36.50 -19.01 58.68
C ILE A 154 37.36 -17.75 58.51
N LEU A 155 37.94 -17.54 57.33
CA LEU A 155 38.52 -16.25 56.98
C LEU A 155 37.35 -15.27 56.89
N LYS A 156 37.10 -14.61 58.03
CA LYS A 156 36.29 -13.41 58.14
C LYS A 156 36.66 -12.47 56.98
N PHE A 157 35.64 -12.13 56.19
CA PHE A 157 35.45 -10.85 55.53
C PHE A 157 36.71 -9.96 55.42
N GLY A 158 37.40 -10.07 54.31
CA GLY A 158 38.15 -8.93 53.77
C GLY A 158 37.19 -7.98 53.07
N VAL A 159 36.36 -7.28 53.84
CA VAL A 159 35.82 -6.00 53.38
C VAL A 159 36.96 -5.01 53.63
N SER A 160 37.52 -4.48 52.55
CA SER A 160 38.52 -3.42 52.64
C SER A 160 37.87 -2.09 53.00
#